data_AF-A0AAV9ZTD5-F1
#
_entry.id   AF-A0AAV9ZTD5-F1
#
_cell.length_a   1.000
_cell.length_b   1.000
_cell.length_c   1.000
_cell.angle_alpha   90.00
_cell.angle_beta   90.00
_cell.angle_gamma   90.00
#
_symmetry.space_group_name_H-M   'P 1'
#
loop_
_entity.id
_entity.type
_entity.pdbx_description
1 polymer ?
#
loop_
_entity_poly.entity_id
_entity_poly.type
_entity_poly.pdbx_seq_one_letter_code
_entity_poly.pdbx_strand_id
1 'polypeptide(L)'
;MPESRESKASFLIVQEYLGPILKAEGPIGLEAIEIDATKAEAKRFPKSHPAASGLPYRIDSGCTVTRGNNDSQGPVYPPVWRTYGKKPVDNTRLSTLALTSIDYTYRGIVLDLGPLSLMIQYLTHTSAHPFPRAVYDSTIKMVDKETRKFKVGMALIFKDHVLAFHSHDMIFQASFEPTWASSRAALLSAPIDFYSAEWAFFAGLAAWIRTRRSSSSDRHGLATEAIRGAGDVFPGVGVYTVVELFFLAGLSPQLTEAEVFDNPSRTARVGLSYRTYLHESETGLRDLIRPAIKDGLLAPTQQQRLGYINWLHVYAKDRSKIPARMAELVDDYVPEKWVRYNTPTVFDVFETSYHSTTLMLKPDLSQLIFGSQTSPARANDSILSDPLTEYFDEQGLLNEPTFLRQNHYLPLFLEPSEFESLALPHRHIYTYRHVKQIWSIILAA
;
A
#
# COMPACT_ATOMS: atom_id res chain seq x y z
N MET A 1 -8.81 -0.64 2.83
CA MET A 1 -7.87 -1.67 2.36
C MET A 1 -6.49 -1.19 2.74
N PRO A 2 -5.56 -2.08 3.10
CA PRO A 2 -4.24 -1.67 3.53
C PRO A 2 -3.55 -1.18 2.26
N GLU A 3 -2.89 -0.04 2.36
CA GLU A 3 -2.11 0.48 1.25
C GLU A 3 -0.65 0.02 1.44
N SER A 4 0.21 0.30 0.47
CA SER A 4 1.52 -0.34 0.38
C SER A 4 2.37 -0.17 1.66
N ARG A 5 2.28 0.99 2.33
CA ARG A 5 3.00 1.29 3.59
C ARG A 5 2.60 0.35 4.71
N GLU A 6 1.32 0.10 4.92
CA GLU A 6 0.78 -0.70 6.03
C GLU A 6 1.07 -2.18 5.81
N SER A 7 1.03 -2.63 4.55
CA SER A 7 1.45 -3.97 4.17
C SER A 7 2.93 -4.19 4.45
N LYS A 8 3.79 -3.24 4.04
CA LYS A 8 5.23 -3.28 4.33
C LYS A 8 5.50 -3.19 5.83
N ALA A 9 4.80 -2.32 6.56
CA ALA A 9 4.94 -2.15 8.00
C ALA A 9 4.67 -3.46 8.74
N SER A 10 3.56 -4.12 8.40
CA SER A 10 3.18 -5.40 8.99
C SER A 10 4.21 -6.49 8.66
N PHE A 11 4.73 -6.51 7.43
CA PHE A 11 5.83 -7.40 7.05
C PHE A 11 7.10 -7.14 7.87
N LEU A 12 7.53 -5.88 8.02
CA LEU A 12 8.72 -5.52 8.79
C LEU A 12 8.60 -5.95 10.25
N ILE A 13 7.43 -5.78 10.88
CA ILE A 13 7.18 -6.22 12.26
C ILE A 13 7.35 -7.74 12.38
N VAL A 14 6.75 -8.50 11.46
CA VAL A 14 6.84 -9.96 11.46
C VAL A 14 8.27 -10.43 11.16
N GLN A 15 8.94 -9.78 10.21
CA GLN A 15 10.32 -10.08 9.83
C GLN A 15 11.32 -9.76 10.96
N GLU A 16 11.14 -8.66 11.68
CA GLU A 16 12.02 -8.27 12.78
C GLU A 16 11.96 -9.27 13.95
N TYR A 17 10.78 -9.83 14.21
CA TYR A 17 10.60 -10.84 15.24
C TYR A 17 11.00 -12.25 14.75
N LEU A 18 10.35 -12.77 13.69
CA LEU A 18 10.51 -14.15 13.25
C LEU A 18 11.74 -14.37 12.37
N GLY A 19 12.25 -13.34 11.69
CA GLY A 19 13.40 -13.47 10.79
C GLY A 19 14.67 -14.02 11.48
N PRO A 20 15.09 -13.46 12.63
CA PRO A 20 16.21 -14.01 13.40
C PRO A 20 15.99 -15.46 13.85
N ILE A 21 14.76 -15.81 14.25
CA ILE A 21 14.39 -17.18 14.67
C ILE A 21 14.52 -18.15 13.50
N LEU A 22 13.93 -17.81 12.34
CA LEU A 22 14.02 -18.64 11.13
C LEU A 22 15.47 -18.82 10.66
N LYS A 23 16.31 -17.79 10.83
CA LYS A 23 17.74 -17.87 10.50
C LYS A 23 18.51 -18.77 11.46
N ALA A 24 18.15 -18.77 12.75
CA ALA A 24 18.87 -19.51 13.79
C ALA A 24 18.42 -20.98 13.90
N GLU A 25 17.11 -21.21 13.84
CA GLU A 25 16.48 -22.52 14.09
C GLU A 25 16.07 -23.24 12.81
N GLY A 26 16.05 -22.53 11.67
CA GLY A 26 15.50 -23.05 10.42
C GLY A 26 13.96 -22.97 10.39
N PRO A 27 13.31 -23.79 9.55
CA PRO A 27 11.86 -23.80 9.44
C PRO A 27 11.16 -24.18 10.76
N ILE A 28 10.17 -23.40 11.18
CA ILE A 28 9.40 -23.65 12.41
C ILE A 28 8.05 -24.31 12.11
N GLY A 29 7.80 -25.47 12.70
CA GLY A 29 6.61 -26.30 12.41
C GLY A 29 5.30 -25.68 12.92
N LEU A 30 4.26 -25.68 12.07
CA LEU A 30 2.92 -25.23 12.41
C LEU A 30 2.18 -26.32 13.20
N GLU A 31 1.78 -26.01 14.42
CA GLU A 31 1.08 -26.96 15.29
C GLU A 31 -0.43 -26.82 15.20
N ALA A 32 -0.93 -25.58 15.13
CA ALA A 32 -2.35 -25.30 15.12
C ALA A 32 -2.69 -23.99 14.42
N ILE A 33 -3.95 -23.87 14.03
CA ILE A 33 -4.57 -22.60 13.63
C ILE A 33 -5.69 -22.33 14.63
N GLU A 34 -5.74 -21.11 15.18
CA GLU A 34 -6.80 -20.65 16.08
C GLU A 34 -7.51 -19.43 15.50
N ILE A 35 -8.80 -19.29 15.80
CA ILE A 35 -9.61 -18.13 15.42
C ILE A 35 -10.60 -17.75 16.52
N ASP A 36 -11.03 -16.49 16.54
CA ASP A 36 -12.28 -16.11 17.20
C ASP A 36 -13.50 -16.49 16.35
N ALA A 37 -14.61 -16.83 17.01
CA ALA A 37 -15.91 -16.98 16.36
C ALA A 37 -16.59 -15.62 16.17
N THR A 38 -17.34 -15.43 15.09
CA THR A 38 -18.33 -14.34 15.00
C THR A 38 -19.47 -14.55 16.01
N LYS A 39 -20.30 -13.52 16.26
CA LYS A 39 -21.47 -13.66 17.14
C LYS A 39 -22.45 -14.73 16.64
N ALA A 40 -22.56 -14.92 15.32
CA ALA A 40 -23.42 -15.94 14.73
C ALA A 40 -22.81 -17.34 14.84
N GLU A 41 -21.50 -17.46 14.62
CA GLU A 41 -20.77 -18.73 14.76
C GLU A 41 -20.77 -19.22 16.21
N ALA A 42 -20.53 -18.33 17.19
CA ALA A 42 -20.45 -18.67 18.60
C ALA A 42 -21.72 -19.36 19.12
N LYS A 43 -22.91 -19.00 18.58
CA LYS A 43 -24.19 -19.61 18.94
C LYS A 43 -24.32 -21.08 18.54
N ARG A 44 -23.49 -21.56 17.62
CA ARG A 44 -23.50 -22.95 17.13
C ARG A 44 -22.70 -23.89 18.03
N PHE A 45 -21.91 -23.35 18.96
CA PHE A 45 -21.09 -24.12 19.87
C PHE A 45 -21.78 -24.32 21.23
N PRO A 46 -21.51 -25.43 21.94
CA PRO A 46 -22.00 -25.61 23.30
C PRO A 46 -21.41 -24.56 24.23
N LYS A 47 -22.13 -24.21 25.30
CA LYS A 47 -21.73 -23.15 26.26
C LYS A 47 -20.34 -23.37 26.88
N SER A 48 -19.90 -24.63 27.01
CA SER A 48 -18.57 -25.00 27.51
C SER A 48 -17.44 -24.79 26.50
N HIS A 49 -17.75 -24.55 25.23
CA HIS A 49 -16.74 -24.37 24.19
C HIS A 49 -16.13 -22.96 24.25
N PRO A 50 -14.81 -22.80 24.03
CA PRO A 50 -14.14 -21.49 24.06
C PRO A 50 -14.81 -20.43 23.16
N ALA A 51 -15.21 -20.83 21.94
CA ALA A 51 -15.90 -19.96 20.99
C ALA A 51 -17.20 -19.34 21.56
N ALA A 52 -17.98 -20.09 22.35
CA ALA A 52 -19.22 -19.62 22.96
C ALA A 52 -18.95 -18.58 24.07
N SER A 53 -17.77 -18.64 24.67
CA SER A 53 -17.28 -17.68 25.69
C SER A 53 -16.51 -16.51 25.07
N GLY A 54 -16.46 -16.39 23.74
CA GLY A 54 -15.74 -15.31 23.06
C GLY A 54 -14.22 -15.43 23.12
N LEU A 55 -13.70 -16.63 23.38
CA LEU A 55 -12.28 -16.95 23.38
C LEU A 55 -11.87 -17.58 22.02
N PRO A 56 -10.59 -17.44 21.62
CA PRO A 56 -10.05 -18.14 20.46
C PRO A 56 -10.19 -19.65 20.62
N TYR A 57 -10.45 -20.34 19.51
CA TYR A 57 -10.54 -21.79 19.48
C TYR A 57 -9.77 -22.37 18.29
N ARG A 58 -9.22 -23.57 18.49
CA ARG A 58 -8.49 -24.32 17.47
C ARG A 58 -9.45 -24.81 16.38
N ILE A 59 -9.03 -24.68 15.12
CA ILE A 59 -9.73 -25.24 13.97
C ILE A 59 -8.99 -26.45 13.40
N ASP A 60 -9.72 -27.32 12.71
CA ASP A 60 -9.23 -28.56 12.11
C ASP A 60 -9.68 -28.71 10.63
N SER A 61 -9.42 -29.88 10.06
CA SER A 61 -9.78 -30.24 8.68
C SER A 61 -11.28 -30.23 8.36
N GLY A 62 -12.14 -30.22 9.39
CA GLY A 62 -13.58 -30.05 9.27
C GLY A 62 -14.04 -28.59 9.26
N CYS A 63 -13.13 -27.63 9.47
CA CYS A 63 -13.49 -26.21 9.56
C CYS A 63 -13.97 -25.64 8.21
N THR A 64 -15.24 -25.25 8.18
CA THR A 64 -15.88 -24.61 7.02
C THR A 64 -15.86 -23.08 7.09
N VAL A 65 -15.26 -22.51 8.13
CA VAL A 65 -15.24 -21.06 8.36
C VAL A 65 -14.51 -20.35 7.21
N THR A 66 -15.12 -19.24 6.77
CA THR A 66 -14.57 -18.31 5.79
C THR A 66 -14.47 -16.90 6.37
N ARG A 67 -13.58 -16.08 5.83
CA ARG A 67 -13.33 -14.69 6.22
C ARG A 67 -13.08 -13.84 4.97
N GLY A 68 -13.46 -12.57 5.01
CA GLY A 68 -13.36 -11.64 3.89
C GLY A 68 -14.53 -10.66 3.87
N ASN A 69 -14.56 -9.80 2.86
CA ASN A 69 -15.75 -9.04 2.49
C ASN A 69 -16.84 -9.99 1.93
N ASN A 70 -18.07 -9.48 1.79
CA ASN A 70 -19.22 -10.31 1.36
C ASN A 70 -19.00 -11.00 0.02
N ASP A 71 -18.33 -10.34 -0.92
CA ASP A 71 -18.16 -10.83 -2.30
C ASP A 71 -16.87 -11.62 -2.50
N SER A 72 -16.06 -11.83 -1.45
CA SER A 72 -14.71 -12.38 -1.61
C SER A 72 -14.22 -13.10 -0.35
N GLN A 73 -15.10 -13.92 0.22
CA GLN A 73 -14.76 -14.74 1.39
C GLN A 73 -13.85 -15.90 1.02
N GLY A 74 -12.72 -16.00 1.72
CA GLY A 74 -11.75 -17.08 1.60
C GLY A 74 -11.81 -18.06 2.78
N PRO A 75 -11.44 -19.33 2.55
CA PRO A 75 -11.35 -20.34 3.60
C PRO A 75 -10.17 -20.07 4.55
N VAL A 76 -10.43 -20.13 5.87
CA VAL A 76 -9.37 -19.95 6.88
C VAL A 76 -8.44 -21.18 6.92
N TYR A 77 -9.01 -22.38 6.81
CA TYR A 77 -8.25 -23.65 6.79
C TYR A 77 -7.88 -24.06 5.35
N PRO A 78 -6.69 -24.66 5.10
CA PRO A 78 -6.26 -25.12 3.79
C PRO A 78 -7.31 -25.94 3.03
N PRO A 79 -7.84 -25.47 1.88
CA PRO A 79 -8.93 -26.15 1.16
C PRO A 79 -8.57 -27.53 0.66
N VAL A 80 -7.33 -27.70 0.17
CA VAL A 80 -6.79 -28.97 -0.32
C VAL A 80 -6.80 -30.07 0.74
N TRP A 81 -6.89 -29.71 2.02
CA TRP A 81 -6.88 -30.64 3.15
C TRP A 81 -8.20 -30.71 3.90
N ARG A 82 -9.25 -30.06 3.39
CA ARG A 82 -10.60 -30.19 3.97
C ARG A 82 -11.15 -31.59 3.72
N THR A 83 -11.70 -32.19 4.76
CA THR A 83 -12.37 -33.49 4.67
C THR A 83 -13.88 -33.28 4.70
N TYR A 84 -14.49 -33.01 3.54
CA TYR A 84 -15.94 -32.82 3.44
C TYR A 84 -16.67 -34.12 3.83
N GLY A 85 -17.34 -34.12 4.99
CA GLY A 85 -18.20 -35.22 5.45
C GLY A 85 -17.48 -36.52 5.87
N LYS A 86 -16.15 -36.59 5.74
CA LYS A 86 -15.35 -37.70 6.28
C LYS A 86 -14.91 -37.34 7.69
N LYS A 87 -14.77 -38.34 8.59
CA LYS A 87 -14.22 -38.12 9.94
C LYS A 87 -12.95 -37.28 9.80
N PRO A 88 -12.78 -36.23 10.64
CA PRO A 88 -11.59 -35.39 10.61
C PRO A 88 -10.36 -36.29 10.58
N VAL A 89 -9.60 -36.22 9.48
CA VAL A 89 -8.29 -36.85 9.48
C VAL A 89 -7.46 -36.04 10.46
N ASP A 90 -6.84 -36.74 11.41
CA ASP A 90 -6.02 -36.22 12.49
C ASP A 90 -5.13 -35.04 12.02
N ASN A 91 -4.83 -34.09 12.90
CA ASN A 91 -4.05 -32.87 12.67
C ASN A 91 -2.63 -33.12 12.08
N THR A 92 -2.26 -34.38 11.86
CA THR A 92 -1.09 -34.89 11.12
C THR A 92 -0.78 -34.18 9.80
N ARG A 93 -1.74 -33.49 9.17
CA ARG A 93 -1.47 -32.69 7.96
C ARG A 93 -0.89 -31.31 8.29
N LEU A 94 -1.33 -30.64 9.35
CA LEU A 94 -0.75 -29.35 9.75
C LEU A 94 0.72 -29.51 10.16
N SER A 95 1.08 -30.63 10.80
CA SER A 95 2.47 -30.93 11.15
C SER A 95 3.41 -31.10 9.95
N THR A 96 2.88 -31.16 8.72
CA THR A 96 3.70 -31.12 7.49
C THR A 96 4.03 -29.70 7.03
N LEU A 97 3.37 -28.68 7.61
CA LEU A 97 3.63 -27.28 7.34
C LEU A 97 4.68 -26.74 8.30
N ALA A 98 5.64 -26.00 7.77
CA ALA A 98 6.63 -25.27 8.55
C ALA A 98 6.89 -23.93 7.89
N LEU A 99 6.91 -22.85 8.67
CA LEU A 99 7.24 -21.52 8.15
C LEU A 99 8.71 -21.52 7.75
N THR A 100 8.96 -21.40 6.44
CA THR A 100 10.30 -21.38 5.84
C THR A 100 10.74 -19.96 5.51
N SER A 101 9.83 -19.12 5.03
CA SER A 101 10.11 -17.74 4.66
C SER A 101 8.89 -16.85 4.81
N ILE A 102 9.14 -15.54 4.94
CA ILE A 102 8.14 -14.50 5.05
C ILE A 102 8.44 -13.50 3.94
N ASP A 103 7.41 -13.14 3.19
CA ASP A 103 7.45 -12.12 2.16
C ASP A 103 6.18 -11.27 2.22
N TYR A 104 6.04 -10.30 1.33
CA TYR A 104 4.87 -9.45 1.28
C TYR A 104 4.51 -9.06 -0.15
N THR A 105 3.28 -8.59 -0.29
CA THR A 105 2.83 -7.87 -1.46
C THR A 105 2.33 -6.51 -1.00
N TYR A 106 2.03 -5.61 -1.95
CA TYR A 106 1.42 -4.32 -1.63
C TYR A 106 0.05 -4.39 -0.94
N ARG A 107 -0.54 -5.58 -0.77
CA ARG A 107 -1.85 -5.78 -0.13
C ARG A 107 -1.83 -6.74 1.06
N GLY A 108 -0.73 -7.43 1.33
CA GLY A 108 -0.71 -8.48 2.35
C GLY A 108 0.66 -9.09 2.63
N ILE A 109 0.68 -10.05 3.53
CA ILE A 109 1.86 -10.87 3.82
C ILE A 109 1.73 -12.24 3.15
N VAL A 110 2.85 -12.78 2.73
CA VAL A 110 2.97 -14.12 2.15
C VAL A 110 3.85 -14.94 3.08
N LEU A 111 3.31 -16.08 3.52
CA LEU A 111 3.98 -17.02 4.40
C LEU A 111 4.23 -18.28 3.60
N ASP A 112 5.50 -18.62 3.39
CA ASP A 112 5.85 -19.92 2.82
C ASP A 112 5.87 -20.95 3.94
N LEU A 113 4.96 -21.93 3.86
CA LEU A 113 4.78 -22.98 4.86
C LEU A 113 5.29 -24.34 4.33
N GLY A 114 6.12 -24.34 3.28
CA GLY A 114 6.69 -25.52 2.65
C GLY A 114 5.75 -26.10 1.58
N PRO A 115 5.01 -27.19 1.85
CA PRO A 115 4.06 -27.76 0.87
C PRO A 115 2.92 -26.82 0.45
N LEU A 116 2.66 -25.78 1.24
CA LEU A 116 1.68 -24.75 0.95
C LEU A 116 2.27 -23.37 1.23
N SER A 117 1.77 -22.36 0.53
CA SER A 117 1.99 -20.96 0.87
C SER A 117 0.66 -20.33 1.25
N LEU A 118 0.68 -19.40 2.20
CA LEU A 118 -0.48 -18.67 2.72
C LEU A 118 -0.32 -17.17 2.48
N MET A 119 -1.28 -16.56 1.79
CA MET A 119 -1.38 -15.10 1.67
C MET A 119 -2.51 -14.53 2.54
N ILE A 120 -2.18 -13.53 3.36
CA ILE A 120 -3.15 -12.81 4.18
C ILE A 120 -3.15 -11.34 3.80
N GLN A 121 -4.28 -10.88 3.25
CA GLN A 121 -4.57 -9.46 3.01
C GLN A 121 -5.26 -8.85 4.23
N TYR A 122 -4.74 -7.73 4.70
CA TYR A 122 -5.20 -7.10 5.95
C TYR A 122 -6.57 -6.42 5.84
N LEU A 123 -7.01 -6.07 4.62
CA LEU A 123 -8.19 -5.24 4.38
C LEU A 123 -8.18 -3.95 5.22
N THR A 124 -9.22 -3.63 5.99
CA THR A 124 -9.33 -2.29 6.63
C THR A 124 -8.74 -2.25 8.03
N HIS A 125 -8.96 -3.28 8.86
CA HIS A 125 -8.70 -3.18 10.29
C HIS A 125 -7.98 -4.40 10.84
N THR A 126 -7.04 -4.97 10.08
CA THR A 126 -6.25 -6.13 10.50
C THR A 126 -4.77 -5.80 10.53
N SER A 127 -4.05 -6.36 11.51
CA SER A 127 -2.60 -6.22 11.65
C SER A 127 -1.96 -7.55 12.05
N ALA A 128 -0.75 -7.80 11.55
CA ALA A 128 0.05 -8.95 11.96
C ALA A 128 0.83 -8.65 13.25
N HIS A 129 0.79 -9.57 14.20
CA HIS A 129 1.47 -9.48 15.48
C HIS A 129 2.09 -10.82 15.84
N PRO A 130 3.43 -10.92 15.86
CA PRO A 130 4.11 -12.06 16.42
C PRO A 130 4.15 -11.99 17.96
N PHE A 131 4.13 -13.14 18.63
CA PHE A 131 4.20 -13.27 20.08
C PHE A 131 5.07 -14.45 20.50
N PRO A 132 5.71 -14.39 21.68
CA PRO A 132 6.08 -15.60 22.40
C PRO A 132 4.82 -16.38 22.75
N ARG A 133 4.83 -17.70 22.53
CA ARG A 133 3.62 -18.52 22.75
C ARG A 133 3.08 -18.39 24.18
N ALA A 134 3.97 -18.39 25.17
CA ALA A 134 3.59 -18.23 26.57
C ALA A 134 2.80 -16.92 26.83
N VAL A 135 3.16 -15.83 26.15
CA VAL A 135 2.44 -14.55 26.24
C VAL A 135 1.07 -14.68 25.58
N TYR A 136 1.00 -15.18 24.34
CA TYR A 136 -0.28 -15.37 23.65
C TYR A 136 -1.25 -16.25 24.47
N ASP A 137 -0.77 -17.38 24.98
CA ASP A 137 -1.58 -18.33 25.74
C ASP A 137 -2.07 -17.72 27.07
N SER A 138 -1.26 -16.90 27.75
CA SER A 138 -1.64 -16.33 29.05
C SER A 138 -2.43 -15.02 28.97
N THR A 139 -2.17 -14.17 27.97
CA THR A 139 -2.72 -12.79 27.92
C THR A 139 -3.71 -12.55 26.81
N ILE A 140 -3.67 -13.33 25.72
CA ILE A 140 -4.55 -13.12 24.55
C ILE A 140 -5.64 -14.18 24.52
N LYS A 141 -5.26 -15.46 24.57
CA LYS A 141 -6.16 -16.60 24.44
C LYS A 141 -7.15 -16.75 25.60
N MET A 142 -6.77 -16.32 26.79
CA MET A 142 -7.59 -16.44 28.00
C MET A 142 -8.49 -15.23 28.27
N VAL A 143 -8.44 -14.20 27.41
CA VAL A 143 -9.24 -12.99 27.54
C VAL A 143 -10.28 -12.94 26.43
N ASP A 144 -11.54 -12.71 26.78
CA ASP A 144 -12.60 -12.64 25.79
C ASP A 144 -12.42 -11.43 24.85
N LYS A 145 -12.90 -11.57 23.62
CA LYS A 145 -12.75 -10.53 22.57
C LYS A 145 -13.42 -9.19 22.91
N GLU A 146 -14.43 -9.16 23.78
CA GLU A 146 -15.08 -7.90 24.19
C GLU A 146 -14.22 -7.14 25.20
N THR A 147 -13.50 -7.85 26.06
CA THR A 147 -12.49 -7.28 26.96
C THR A 147 -11.24 -6.84 26.19
N ARG A 148 -10.74 -7.67 25.25
CA ARG A 148 -9.55 -7.33 24.42
C ARG A 148 -9.76 -6.14 23.48
N LYS A 149 -11.01 -5.83 23.09
CA LYS A 149 -11.38 -4.80 22.09
C LYS A 149 -10.87 -5.06 20.66
N PHE A 150 -10.34 -6.25 20.40
CA PHE A 150 -9.99 -6.77 19.07
C PHE A 150 -10.30 -8.26 19.01
N LYS A 151 -10.31 -8.83 17.80
CA LYS A 151 -10.55 -10.25 17.54
C LYS A 151 -9.25 -10.90 17.02
N VAL A 152 -9.04 -12.16 17.32
CA VAL A 152 -8.06 -13.02 16.63
C VAL A 152 -8.70 -13.50 15.34
N GLY A 153 -8.39 -12.82 14.23
CA GLY A 153 -8.88 -13.23 12.91
C GLY A 153 -8.34 -14.61 12.54
N MET A 154 -7.02 -14.77 12.68
CA MET A 154 -6.29 -16.02 12.53
C MET A 154 -5.04 -15.97 13.41
N ALA A 155 -4.71 -17.05 14.11
CA ALA A 155 -3.42 -17.23 14.77
C ALA A 155 -2.78 -18.53 14.32
N LEU A 156 -1.55 -18.44 13.83
CA LEU A 156 -0.69 -19.57 13.47
C LEU A 156 0.17 -19.91 14.68
N ILE A 157 -0.07 -21.08 15.26
CA ILE A 157 0.59 -21.52 16.49
C ILE A 157 1.78 -22.40 16.12
N PHE A 158 2.98 -21.98 16.51
CA PHE A 158 4.21 -22.75 16.44
C PHE A 158 4.62 -23.19 17.85
N LYS A 159 5.73 -23.94 17.97
CA LYS A 159 6.21 -24.48 19.25
C LYS A 159 6.37 -23.39 20.32
N ASP A 160 7.19 -22.39 20.06
CA ASP A 160 7.56 -21.34 21.02
C ASP A 160 7.02 -19.94 20.61
N HIS A 161 6.35 -19.86 19.46
CA HIS A 161 5.91 -18.60 18.86
C HIS A 161 4.49 -18.67 18.32
N VAL A 162 3.84 -17.52 18.22
CA VAL A 162 2.53 -17.37 17.58
C VAL A 162 2.58 -16.19 16.63
N LEU A 163 2.10 -16.36 15.40
CA LEU A 163 1.84 -15.26 14.48
C LEU A 163 0.32 -15.04 14.41
N ALA A 164 -0.16 -13.98 15.04
CA ALA A 164 -1.58 -13.64 15.10
C ALA A 164 -1.93 -12.45 14.20
N PHE A 165 -3.06 -12.56 13.52
CA PHE A 165 -3.68 -11.54 12.69
C PHE A 165 -4.87 -10.98 13.45
N HIS A 166 -4.61 -9.89 14.17
CA HIS A 166 -5.61 -9.22 14.99
C HIS A 166 -6.47 -8.33 14.11
N SER A 167 -7.79 -8.41 14.28
CA SER A 167 -8.75 -7.66 13.49
C SER A 167 -9.78 -6.96 14.34
N HIS A 168 -10.15 -5.73 14.00
CA HIS A 168 -11.25 -5.03 14.67
C HIS A 168 -12.61 -5.60 14.28
N ASP A 169 -12.79 -6.07 13.06
CA ASP A 169 -14.09 -6.45 12.49
C ASP A 169 -14.12 -7.87 11.90
N MET A 170 -13.01 -8.61 11.98
CA MET A 170 -12.81 -9.92 11.35
C MET A 170 -12.86 -9.86 9.81
N ILE A 171 -12.73 -8.64 9.25
CA ILE A 171 -12.63 -8.40 7.82
C ILE A 171 -11.14 -8.43 7.49
N PHE A 172 -10.66 -9.62 7.17
CA PHE A 172 -9.38 -9.87 6.53
C PHE A 172 -9.62 -10.87 5.41
N GLN A 173 -8.86 -10.75 4.33
CA GLN A 173 -8.97 -11.67 3.23
C GLN A 173 -7.76 -12.58 3.25
N ALA A 174 -8.03 -13.81 3.62
CA ALA A 174 -7.35 -14.94 3.00
C ALA A 174 -7.71 -14.83 1.49
N SER A 175 -6.79 -14.34 0.63
CA SER A 175 -7.10 -13.65 -0.66
C SER A 175 -8.03 -14.38 -1.65
N PHE A 176 -8.51 -13.63 -2.65
CA PHE A 176 -9.01 -14.15 -3.93
C PHE A 176 -8.00 -15.19 -4.46
N GLU A 177 -8.53 -16.33 -4.90
CA GLU A 177 -7.88 -17.46 -5.56
C GLU A 177 -6.33 -17.47 -5.62
N PRO A 178 -5.67 -18.46 -4.98
CA PRO A 178 -6.10 -19.16 -3.77
C PRO A 178 -5.29 -18.67 -2.57
N THR A 179 -5.96 -18.25 -1.47
CA THR A 179 -5.38 -17.97 -0.14
C THR A 179 -4.23 -18.90 0.25
N TRP A 180 -4.45 -20.17 -0.07
CA TRP A 180 -3.57 -21.29 0.14
C TRP A 180 -3.20 -21.83 -1.23
N ALA A 181 -1.94 -21.76 -1.61
CA ALA A 181 -1.48 -22.32 -2.88
C ALA A 181 -0.43 -23.40 -2.63
N SER A 182 -0.26 -24.29 -3.60
CA SER A 182 0.82 -25.30 -3.59
C SER A 182 2.21 -24.69 -3.77
N SER A 183 2.29 -23.43 -4.18
CA SER A 183 3.56 -22.70 -4.28
C SER A 183 3.33 -21.20 -4.18
N ARG A 184 4.37 -20.48 -3.80
CA ARG A 184 4.39 -19.02 -3.81
C ARG A 184 4.05 -18.43 -5.18
N ALA A 185 4.55 -19.02 -6.27
CA ALA A 185 4.26 -18.55 -7.62
C ALA A 185 2.77 -18.61 -7.97
N ALA A 186 2.02 -19.54 -7.37
CA ALA A 186 0.58 -19.65 -7.57
C ALA A 186 -0.25 -18.68 -6.70
N LEU A 187 0.32 -18.13 -5.62
CA LEU A 187 -0.29 -17.00 -4.89
C LEU A 187 -0.09 -15.67 -5.60
N LEU A 188 1.02 -15.58 -6.33
CA LEU A 188 1.53 -14.35 -6.89
C LEU A 188 1.23 -14.33 -8.39
N SER A 189 0.05 -13.87 -8.78
CA SER A 189 0.00 -12.89 -9.88
C SER A 189 0.59 -11.58 -9.35
N ALA A 190 1.86 -11.63 -8.92
CA ALA A 190 2.49 -10.54 -8.19
C ALA A 190 2.40 -9.32 -9.08
N PRO A 191 1.80 -8.21 -8.59
CA PRO A 191 2.07 -6.92 -9.18
C PRO A 191 3.59 -6.79 -9.27
N ILE A 192 4.06 -6.25 -10.39
CA ILE A 192 5.48 -6.03 -10.63
C ILE A 192 6.08 -5.39 -9.38
N ASP A 193 7.02 -6.09 -8.73
CA ASP A 193 7.76 -5.49 -7.63
C ASP A 193 8.54 -4.33 -8.22
N PHE A 194 8.16 -3.12 -7.79
CA PHE A 194 8.63 -1.89 -8.40
C PHE A 194 10.14 -1.79 -8.27
N TYR A 195 10.70 -2.29 -7.16
CA TYR A 195 12.14 -2.23 -6.92
C TYR A 195 12.95 -3.16 -7.80
N SER A 196 12.47 -4.38 -8.01
CA SER A 196 13.19 -5.36 -8.82
C SER A 196 12.93 -5.20 -10.32
N ALA A 197 11.85 -4.51 -10.70
CA ALA A 197 11.41 -4.43 -12.09
C ALA A 197 10.79 -3.08 -12.46
N GLU A 198 11.43 -1.98 -12.08
CA GLU A 198 10.96 -0.62 -12.34
C GLU A 198 10.65 -0.36 -13.82
N TRP A 199 11.51 -0.84 -14.73
CA TRP A 199 11.29 -0.69 -16.17
C TRP A 199 10.00 -1.38 -16.62
N ALA A 200 9.70 -2.54 -16.02
CA ALA A 200 8.48 -3.27 -16.27
C ALA A 200 7.25 -2.54 -15.69
N PHE A 201 7.38 -1.80 -14.59
CA PHE A 201 6.30 -0.93 -14.09
C PHE A 201 5.95 0.13 -15.13
N PHE A 202 6.93 0.87 -15.66
CA PHE A 202 6.66 1.91 -16.67
C PHE A 202 6.11 1.32 -17.97
N ALA A 203 6.58 0.14 -18.38
CA ALA A 203 6.01 -0.59 -19.51
C ALA A 203 4.55 -1.01 -19.24
N GLY A 204 4.25 -1.50 -18.04
CA GLY A 204 2.90 -1.85 -17.60
C GLY A 204 1.97 -0.64 -17.56
N LEU A 205 2.46 0.52 -17.08
CA LEU A 205 1.73 1.78 -17.11
C LEU A 205 1.44 2.22 -18.54
N ALA A 206 2.43 2.23 -19.42
CA ALA A 206 2.25 2.56 -20.85
C ALA A 206 1.23 1.63 -21.52
N ALA A 207 1.31 0.32 -21.25
CA ALA A 207 0.36 -0.67 -21.76
C ALA A 207 -1.06 -0.41 -21.26
N TRP A 208 -1.22 -0.12 -19.97
CA TRP A 208 -2.52 0.22 -19.38
C TRP A 208 -3.13 1.47 -19.99
N ILE A 209 -2.34 2.55 -20.16
CA ILE A 209 -2.82 3.78 -20.83
C ILE A 209 -3.27 3.46 -22.26
N ARG A 210 -2.46 2.70 -23.02
CA ARG A 210 -2.79 2.27 -24.39
C ARG A 210 -4.11 1.51 -24.44
N THR A 211 -4.31 0.54 -23.53
CA THR A 211 -5.57 -0.21 -23.43
C THR A 211 -6.74 0.71 -23.13
N ARG A 212 -6.64 1.57 -22.11
CA ARG A 212 -7.70 2.52 -21.71
C ARG A 212 -8.08 3.48 -22.83
N ARG A 213 -7.10 3.95 -23.61
CA ARG A 213 -7.32 4.86 -24.74
C ARG A 213 -7.94 4.16 -25.95
N SER A 214 -7.61 2.89 -26.17
CA SER A 214 -8.16 2.09 -27.27
C SER A 214 -9.56 1.52 -27.00
N SER A 215 -9.94 1.38 -25.73
CA SER A 215 -11.27 0.91 -25.34
C SER A 215 -12.31 2.02 -25.40
N SER A 216 -13.59 1.66 -25.46
CA SER A 216 -14.72 2.60 -25.31
C SER A 216 -14.89 3.09 -23.86
N SER A 217 -13.80 3.16 -23.09
CA SER A 217 -13.82 3.52 -21.68
C SER A 217 -14.01 5.02 -21.52
N ASP A 218 -14.92 5.42 -20.63
CA ASP A 218 -15.00 6.81 -20.22
C ASP A 218 -13.74 7.19 -19.43
N ARG A 219 -13.00 8.18 -19.95
CA ARG A 219 -11.78 8.75 -19.36
C ARG A 219 -12.00 10.18 -18.86
N HIS A 220 -13.25 10.64 -18.81
CA HIS A 220 -13.65 11.90 -18.20
C HIS A 220 -13.92 11.77 -16.68
N GLY A 221 -13.85 10.56 -16.14
CA GLY A 221 -13.79 10.32 -14.69
C GLY A 221 -12.49 10.83 -14.06
N LEU A 222 -12.47 10.99 -12.74
CA LEU A 222 -11.30 11.47 -12.01
C LEU A 222 -10.12 10.50 -12.12
N ALA A 223 -8.92 11.03 -12.38
CA ALA A 223 -7.70 10.23 -12.46
C ALA A 223 -7.39 9.50 -11.14
N THR A 224 -7.74 10.09 -10.00
CA THR A 224 -7.58 9.46 -8.68
C THR A 224 -8.41 8.17 -8.55
N GLU A 225 -9.60 8.11 -9.14
CA GLU A 225 -10.43 6.89 -9.15
C GLU A 225 -9.89 5.87 -10.15
N ALA A 226 -9.43 6.33 -11.33
CA ALA A 226 -8.81 5.45 -12.33
C ALA A 226 -7.58 4.72 -11.77
N ILE A 227 -6.69 5.43 -11.09
CA ILE A 227 -5.49 4.86 -10.44
C ILE A 227 -5.87 3.84 -9.37
N ARG A 228 -6.83 4.16 -8.51
CA ARG A 228 -7.30 3.24 -7.46
C ARG A 228 -7.98 1.99 -8.03
N GLY A 229 -8.59 2.10 -9.21
CA GLY A 229 -9.17 0.98 -9.96
C GLY A 229 -8.12 0.10 -10.64
N ALA A 230 -6.97 0.67 -11.02
CA ALA A 230 -5.88 -0.01 -11.72
C ALA A 230 -4.92 -0.72 -10.75
N GLY A 231 -5.45 -1.63 -9.92
CA GLY A 231 -4.69 -2.30 -8.87
C GLY A 231 -3.57 -3.24 -9.33
N ASP A 232 -3.56 -3.59 -10.61
CA ASP A 232 -2.52 -4.34 -11.33
C ASP A 232 -1.32 -3.46 -11.70
N VAL A 233 -1.56 -2.17 -12.01
CA VAL A 233 -0.52 -1.18 -12.33
C VAL A 233 -0.07 -0.43 -11.08
N PHE A 234 -1.01 0.00 -10.25
CA PHE A 234 -0.81 0.76 -9.02
C PHE A 234 -1.19 -0.07 -7.79
N PRO A 235 -0.45 -1.15 -7.51
CA PRO A 235 -0.79 -2.04 -6.42
C PRO A 235 -0.63 -1.33 -5.06
N GLY A 236 -1.60 -1.58 -4.18
CA GLY A 236 -1.62 -0.97 -2.85
C GLY A 236 -1.89 0.54 -2.87
N VAL A 237 -2.38 1.14 -3.95
CA VAL A 237 -2.86 2.52 -3.94
C VAL A 237 -4.33 2.57 -3.54
N GLY A 238 -4.61 3.13 -2.37
CA GLY A 238 -5.97 3.41 -1.91
C GLY A 238 -6.26 4.91 -1.85
N VAL A 239 -7.09 5.32 -0.89
CA VAL A 239 -7.58 6.70 -0.82
C VAL A 239 -6.50 7.65 -0.30
N TYR A 240 -5.75 7.27 0.73
CA TYR A 240 -4.72 8.20 1.22
C TYR A 240 -3.51 8.21 0.31
N THR A 241 -3.05 7.06 -0.17
CA THR A 241 -1.89 6.99 -1.06
C THR A 241 -2.17 7.82 -2.32
N VAL A 242 -3.34 7.70 -2.96
CA VAL A 242 -3.57 8.48 -4.20
C VAL A 242 -3.54 9.99 -3.97
N VAL A 243 -3.97 10.49 -2.80
CA VAL A 243 -3.89 11.93 -2.51
C VAL A 243 -2.47 12.38 -2.19
N GLU A 244 -1.68 11.52 -1.55
CA GLU A 244 -0.25 11.74 -1.35
C GLU A 244 0.50 11.73 -2.70
N LEU A 245 0.16 10.82 -3.61
CA LEU A 245 0.72 10.78 -4.96
C LEU A 245 0.40 12.06 -5.76
N PHE A 246 -0.83 12.56 -5.64
CA PHE A 246 -1.24 13.80 -6.34
C PHE A 246 -0.58 15.03 -5.73
N PHE A 247 -0.41 15.08 -4.41
CA PHE A 247 0.39 16.11 -3.76
C PHE A 247 1.82 16.12 -4.29
N LEU A 248 2.49 14.96 -4.27
CA LEU A 248 3.86 14.82 -4.76
C LEU A 248 3.97 15.20 -6.25
N ALA A 249 3.04 14.73 -7.08
CA ALA A 249 3.00 15.04 -8.51
C ALA A 249 2.63 16.50 -8.81
N GLY A 250 2.18 17.27 -7.81
CA GLY A 250 1.69 18.64 -7.98
C GLY A 250 0.39 18.74 -8.76
N LEU A 251 -0.45 17.71 -8.69
CA LEU A 251 -1.66 17.58 -9.51
C LEU A 251 -2.93 17.84 -8.68
N SER A 252 -3.89 18.52 -9.31
CA SER A 252 -5.23 18.68 -8.75
C SER A 252 -5.98 17.35 -8.75
N PRO A 253 -6.65 16.97 -7.65
CA PRO A 253 -7.46 15.75 -7.62
C PRO A 253 -8.70 15.83 -8.52
N GLN A 254 -9.04 17.01 -9.05
CA GLN A 254 -10.14 17.20 -10.00
C GLN A 254 -9.76 16.87 -11.45
N LEU A 255 -8.48 16.62 -11.73
CA LEU A 255 -8.04 16.22 -13.06
C LEU A 255 -8.69 14.89 -13.46
N THR A 256 -9.20 14.85 -14.69
CA THR A 256 -9.72 13.64 -15.30
C THR A 256 -8.59 12.69 -15.69
N GLU A 257 -8.94 11.43 -15.89
CA GLU A 257 -8.00 10.41 -16.37
C GLU A 257 -7.31 10.85 -17.68
N ALA A 258 -8.07 11.39 -18.64
CA ALA A 258 -7.50 11.87 -19.90
C ALA A 258 -6.53 13.05 -19.68
N GLU A 259 -6.89 14.04 -18.85
CA GLU A 259 -6.04 15.22 -18.59
C GLU A 259 -4.71 14.88 -17.91
N VAL A 260 -4.64 13.74 -17.19
CA VAL A 260 -3.41 13.23 -16.59
C VAL A 260 -2.66 12.34 -17.57
N PHE A 261 -3.32 11.32 -18.11
CA PHE A 261 -2.66 10.22 -18.81
C PHE A 261 -2.47 10.43 -20.31
N ASP A 262 -3.08 11.45 -20.91
CA ASP A 262 -2.76 11.91 -22.26
C ASP A 262 -1.74 13.06 -22.25
N ASN A 263 -1.23 13.45 -21.08
CA ASN A 263 -0.17 14.43 -20.93
C ASN A 263 1.15 13.76 -20.45
N PRO A 264 2.25 13.87 -21.19
CA PRO A 264 3.51 13.22 -20.83
C PRO A 264 4.07 13.67 -19.48
N SER A 265 4.07 14.98 -19.21
CA SER A 265 4.62 15.53 -17.96
C SER A 265 3.83 15.09 -16.73
N ARG A 266 2.49 15.18 -16.77
CA ARG A 266 1.64 14.75 -15.66
C ARG A 266 1.74 13.25 -15.43
N THR A 267 1.76 12.45 -16.49
CA THR A 267 1.94 10.99 -16.40
C THR A 267 3.27 10.63 -15.76
N ALA A 268 4.36 11.22 -16.23
CA ALA A 268 5.70 11.00 -15.70
C ALA A 268 5.79 11.40 -14.22
N ARG A 269 5.18 12.53 -13.82
CA ARG A 269 5.12 12.96 -12.42
C ARG A 269 4.32 12.02 -11.53
N VAL A 270 3.21 11.43 -12.01
CA VAL A 270 2.46 10.40 -11.27
C VAL A 270 3.32 9.15 -11.07
N GLY A 271 3.97 8.65 -12.13
CA GLY A 271 4.85 7.49 -12.04
C GLY A 271 6.03 7.72 -11.10
N LEU A 272 6.68 8.88 -11.19
CA LEU A 272 7.76 9.31 -10.30
C LEU A 272 7.29 9.48 -8.85
N SER A 273 6.07 9.99 -8.63
CA SER A 273 5.50 10.13 -7.30
C SER A 273 5.22 8.78 -6.66
N TYR A 274 4.72 7.82 -7.43
CA TYR A 274 4.54 6.45 -6.95
C TYR A 274 5.88 5.82 -6.58
N ARG A 275 6.91 5.98 -7.43
CA ARG A 275 8.29 5.58 -7.14
C ARG A 275 8.79 6.18 -5.83
N THR A 276 8.62 7.49 -5.66
CA THR A 276 9.07 8.24 -4.46
C THR A 276 8.39 7.73 -3.21
N TYR A 277 7.07 7.57 -3.27
CA TYR A 277 6.28 7.05 -2.17
C TYR A 277 6.74 5.66 -1.74
N LEU A 278 7.01 4.75 -2.69
CA LEU A 278 7.58 3.44 -2.41
C LEU A 278 9.02 3.52 -1.91
N HIS A 279 9.81 4.47 -2.42
CA HIS A 279 11.19 4.75 -1.98
C HIS A 279 11.27 5.04 -0.48
N GLU A 280 10.54 6.06 -0.05
CA GLU A 280 10.47 6.47 1.35
C GLU A 280 9.95 5.35 2.26
N SER A 281 9.00 4.56 1.75
CA SER A 281 8.42 3.44 2.48
C SER A 281 9.43 2.32 2.72
N GLU A 282 10.39 2.10 1.83
CA GLU A 282 11.43 1.09 2.03
C GLU A 282 12.52 1.59 2.98
N THR A 283 12.92 2.86 2.81
CA THR A 283 14.11 3.39 3.50
C THR A 283 13.81 3.92 4.89
N GLY A 284 12.65 4.54 5.13
CA GLY A 284 12.37 5.19 6.42
C GLY A 284 11.32 4.49 7.29
N LEU A 285 10.49 3.61 6.73
CA LEU A 285 9.35 3.04 7.48
C LEU A 285 9.79 2.21 8.69
N ARG A 286 10.96 1.57 8.60
CA ARG A 286 11.57 0.86 9.72
C ARG A 286 11.85 1.81 10.90
N ASP A 287 12.38 3.01 10.63
CA ASP A 287 12.69 3.99 11.67
C ASP A 287 11.44 4.57 12.32
N LEU A 288 10.32 4.63 11.57
CA LEU A 288 9.01 4.99 12.13
C LEU A 288 8.49 3.92 13.11
N ILE A 289 8.60 2.64 12.75
CA ILE A 289 7.96 1.54 13.48
C ILE A 289 8.80 1.12 14.69
N ARG A 290 10.12 1.09 14.54
CA ARG A 290 11.05 0.55 15.56
C ARG A 290 10.86 1.15 16.95
N PRO A 291 10.63 2.46 17.15
CA PRO A 291 10.37 3.03 18.47
C PRO A 291 9.14 2.45 19.18
N ALA A 292 8.18 1.93 18.42
CA ALA A 292 6.97 1.29 18.92
C ALA A 292 7.13 -0.21 19.21
N ILE A 293 8.26 -0.82 18.85
CA ILE A 293 8.55 -2.21 19.18
C ILE A 293 9.17 -2.27 20.59
N LYS A 294 8.56 -3.04 21.49
CA LYS A 294 9.00 -3.28 22.87
C LYS A 294 9.05 -4.78 23.10
N ASP A 295 10.24 -5.30 23.42
CA ASP A 295 10.48 -6.74 23.63
C ASP A 295 9.98 -7.61 22.47
N GLY A 296 10.19 -7.11 21.24
CA GLY A 296 9.73 -7.77 20.00
C GLY A 296 8.24 -7.60 19.68
N LEU A 297 7.47 -6.93 20.55
CA LEU A 297 6.03 -6.71 20.36
C LEU A 297 5.75 -5.27 19.90
N LEU A 298 4.90 -5.11 18.89
CA LEU A 298 4.40 -3.80 18.48
C LEU A 298 3.44 -3.25 19.56
N ALA A 299 3.88 -2.23 20.30
CA ALA A 299 3.15 -1.59 21.39
C ALA A 299 3.21 -0.04 21.30
N PRO A 300 2.67 0.58 20.23
CA PRO A 300 2.74 2.02 20.04
C PRO A 300 1.88 2.76 21.08
N THR A 301 2.49 3.77 21.70
CA THR A 301 1.77 4.79 22.50
C THR A 301 0.82 5.59 21.61
N GLN A 302 -0.16 6.28 22.22
CA GLN A 302 -1.06 7.16 21.49
C GLN A 302 -0.28 8.25 20.73
N GLN A 303 0.76 8.82 21.34
CA GLN A 303 1.60 9.84 20.70
C GLN A 303 2.34 9.28 19.47
N GLN A 304 2.89 8.06 19.55
CA GLN A 304 3.54 7.43 18.39
C GLN A 304 2.55 7.17 17.24
N ARG A 305 1.32 6.74 17.56
CA ARG A 305 0.25 6.57 16.54
C ARG A 305 -0.10 7.89 15.86
N LEU A 306 -0.27 8.95 16.65
CA LEU A 306 -0.55 10.29 16.14
C LEU A 306 0.64 10.84 15.33
N GLY A 307 1.87 10.46 15.67
CA GLY A 307 3.09 10.83 14.95
C GLY A 307 3.11 10.38 13.49
N TYR A 308 2.34 9.36 13.10
CA TYR A 308 2.24 8.95 11.69
C TYR A 308 1.70 10.07 10.79
N ILE A 309 0.95 11.04 11.33
CA ILE A 309 0.50 12.19 10.55
C ILE A 309 1.67 13.00 9.97
N ASN A 310 2.85 12.93 10.58
CA ASN A 310 4.05 13.63 10.10
C ASN A 310 4.68 12.96 8.87
N TRP A 311 4.30 11.71 8.58
CA TRP A 311 4.71 10.94 7.41
C TRP A 311 3.81 11.14 6.18
N LEU A 312 2.71 11.87 6.36
CA LEU A 312 1.76 12.20 5.31
C LEU A 312 1.95 13.67 4.95
N HIS A 313 1.71 14.06 3.71
CA HIS A 313 1.76 15.45 3.29
C HIS A 313 0.41 16.14 3.44
N VAL A 314 -0.70 15.47 3.07
CA VAL A 314 -2.02 16.11 2.98
C VAL A 314 -3.15 15.32 3.65
N TYR A 315 -3.07 13.99 3.69
CA TYR A 315 -4.17 13.18 4.18
C TYR A 315 -4.47 13.41 5.66
N ALA A 316 -5.75 13.58 5.98
CA ALA A 316 -6.26 13.80 7.33
C ALA A 316 -5.60 15.00 8.07
N LYS A 317 -5.18 16.02 7.31
CA LYS A 317 -4.63 17.27 7.83
C LYS A 317 -5.54 18.44 7.53
N ASP A 318 -5.55 19.44 8.41
CA ASP A 318 -6.19 20.74 8.16
C ASP A 318 -5.23 21.72 7.46
N ARG A 319 -3.92 21.55 7.69
CA ARG A 319 -2.85 22.38 7.12
C ARG A 319 -1.63 21.51 6.83
N SER A 320 -0.87 21.89 5.81
CA SER A 320 0.43 21.28 5.52
C SER A 320 1.52 22.35 5.43
N LYS A 321 2.74 21.96 5.81
CA LYS A 321 3.96 22.75 5.61
C LYS A 321 4.52 22.38 4.25
N ILE A 322 4.71 23.36 3.39
CA ILE A 322 5.24 23.16 2.04
C ILE A 322 6.37 24.16 1.76
N PRO A 323 7.32 23.84 0.87
CA PRO A 323 8.36 24.78 0.43
C PRO A 323 7.79 26.09 -0.10
N ALA A 324 8.51 27.20 0.11
CA ALA A 324 8.09 28.52 -0.36
C ALA A 324 7.80 28.54 -1.86
N ARG A 325 8.66 27.88 -2.65
CA ARG A 325 8.50 27.71 -4.09
C ARG A 325 7.19 27.01 -4.48
N MET A 326 6.78 25.99 -3.74
CA MET A 326 5.50 25.30 -3.94
C MET A 326 4.33 26.18 -3.52
N ALA A 327 4.49 26.93 -2.42
CA ALA A 327 3.47 27.82 -1.89
C ALA A 327 3.10 28.96 -2.84
N GLU A 328 4.08 29.53 -3.56
CA GLU A 328 3.83 30.49 -4.63
C GLU A 328 2.92 29.91 -5.73
N LEU A 329 3.15 28.66 -6.14
CA LEU A 329 2.29 27.99 -7.12
C LEU A 329 0.88 27.73 -6.58
N VAL A 330 0.74 27.41 -5.29
CA VAL A 330 -0.59 27.28 -4.66
C VAL A 330 -1.33 28.62 -4.66
N ASP A 331 -0.64 29.71 -4.34
CA ASP A 331 -1.26 31.03 -4.23
C ASP A 331 -1.63 31.59 -5.62
N ASP A 332 -0.83 31.28 -6.64
CA ASP A 332 -1.10 31.61 -8.05
C ASP A 332 -2.25 30.74 -8.63
N TYR A 333 -2.63 29.65 -7.95
CA TYR A 333 -3.67 28.74 -8.42
C TYR A 333 -5.08 29.29 -8.17
N VAL A 334 -5.73 29.83 -9.21
CA VAL A 334 -7.09 30.41 -9.14
C VAL A 334 -8.13 29.46 -9.77
N PRO A 335 -9.07 28.89 -8.99
CA PRO A 335 -10.01 27.86 -9.48
C PRO A 335 -11.02 28.36 -10.52
N GLU A 336 -11.51 29.60 -10.40
CA GLU A 336 -12.60 30.14 -11.25
C GLU A 336 -12.24 30.26 -12.75
N LYS A 337 -10.95 30.18 -13.10
CA LYS A 337 -10.46 30.29 -14.48
C LYS A 337 -10.29 28.94 -15.19
N TRP A 338 -10.75 27.83 -14.60
CA TRP A 338 -10.56 26.49 -15.16
C TRP A 338 -11.42 26.21 -16.39
N VAL A 339 -11.00 26.77 -17.54
CA VAL A 339 -11.32 26.23 -18.86
C VAL A 339 -10.21 25.22 -19.19
N ARG A 340 -10.54 23.93 -19.06
CA ARG A 340 -9.65 22.73 -19.04
C ARG A 340 -8.64 22.57 -20.18
N TYR A 341 -8.64 23.45 -21.18
CA TYR A 341 -7.82 23.29 -22.38
C TYR A 341 -7.12 24.56 -22.88
N ASN A 342 -7.37 25.76 -22.36
CA ASN A 342 -6.96 27.00 -23.05
C ASN A 342 -6.56 28.19 -22.16
N THR A 343 -6.23 27.98 -20.87
CA THR A 343 -5.71 29.07 -20.03
C THR A 343 -4.19 28.95 -19.85
N PRO A 344 -3.37 29.69 -20.61
CA PRO A 344 -1.90 29.60 -20.56
C PRO A 344 -1.27 30.11 -19.26
N THR A 345 -2.07 30.37 -18.22
CA THR A 345 -1.64 31.07 -17.00
C THR A 345 -1.73 30.24 -15.73
N VAL A 346 -2.27 29.01 -15.79
CA VAL A 346 -2.37 28.14 -14.62
C VAL A 346 -1.33 27.03 -14.71
N PHE A 347 -0.48 26.94 -13.70
CA PHE A 347 0.57 25.93 -13.58
C PHE A 347 0.22 24.89 -12.52
N ASP A 348 0.68 23.67 -12.73
CA ASP A 348 0.59 22.60 -11.74
C ASP A 348 1.51 22.91 -10.55
N VAL A 349 1.07 22.57 -9.33
CA VAL A 349 1.74 22.91 -8.07
C VAL A 349 2.83 21.87 -7.75
N PHE A 350 3.76 21.68 -8.67
CA PHE A 350 4.81 20.67 -8.56
C PHE A 350 6.00 21.19 -7.76
N GLU A 351 6.65 20.32 -6.97
CA GLU A 351 7.89 20.63 -6.23
C GLU A 351 8.87 19.46 -6.36
N THR A 352 9.94 19.70 -7.10
CA THR A 352 10.92 18.69 -7.52
C THR A 352 11.79 18.17 -6.38
N SER A 353 11.93 18.91 -5.29
CA SER A 353 12.78 18.51 -4.15
C SER A 353 12.24 17.28 -3.41
N TYR A 354 10.92 17.06 -3.42
CA TYR A 354 10.30 15.82 -2.94
C TYR A 354 10.77 14.58 -3.71
N HIS A 355 11.23 14.77 -4.95
CA HIS A 355 11.68 13.69 -5.84
C HIS A 355 13.20 13.64 -6.01
N SER A 356 13.95 14.37 -5.19
CA SER A 356 15.41 14.53 -5.36
C SER A 356 16.14 13.20 -5.45
N THR A 357 15.81 12.23 -4.60
CA THR A 357 16.42 10.89 -4.65
C THR A 357 16.04 10.13 -5.92
N THR A 358 14.75 10.15 -6.30
CA THR A 358 14.24 9.31 -7.39
C THR A 358 14.50 9.87 -8.78
N LEU A 359 14.59 11.20 -8.94
CA LEU A 359 14.96 11.84 -10.21
C LEU A 359 16.41 11.55 -10.61
N MET A 360 17.26 11.20 -9.65
CA MET A 360 18.66 10.87 -9.90
C MET A 360 18.87 9.43 -10.38
N LEU A 361 17.86 8.57 -10.22
CA LEU A 361 17.89 7.15 -10.58
C LEU A 361 17.33 6.90 -11.99
N LYS A 362 17.73 5.79 -12.62
CA LYS A 362 17.18 5.36 -13.93
C LYS A 362 15.91 4.51 -13.76
N PRO A 363 14.99 4.47 -14.76
CA PRO A 363 14.97 5.31 -15.96
C PRO A 363 14.73 6.79 -15.61
N ASP A 364 15.19 7.67 -16.50
CA ASP A 364 15.21 9.12 -16.29
C ASP A 364 14.00 9.76 -16.96
N LEU A 365 12.99 10.14 -16.18
CA LEU A 365 11.76 10.73 -16.69
C LEU A 365 11.85 12.27 -16.84
N SER A 366 13.02 12.87 -16.61
CA SER A 366 13.17 14.34 -16.61
C SER A 366 12.73 14.97 -17.93
N GLN A 367 13.02 14.32 -19.07
CA GLN A 367 12.62 14.82 -20.38
C GLN A 367 11.10 14.89 -20.54
N LEU A 368 10.35 13.90 -20.04
CA LEU A 368 8.88 13.95 -20.09
C LEU A 368 8.32 15.00 -19.14
N ILE A 369 8.92 15.15 -17.94
CA ILE A 369 8.45 16.08 -16.91
C ILE A 369 8.67 17.53 -17.35
N PHE A 370 9.87 17.87 -17.78
CA PHE A 370 10.28 19.25 -18.05
C PHE A 370 10.24 19.62 -19.54
N GLY A 371 10.16 18.63 -20.43
CA GLY A 371 10.27 18.83 -21.87
C GLY A 371 11.72 18.89 -22.35
N SER A 372 11.91 18.89 -23.67
CA SER A 372 13.23 18.83 -24.34
C SER A 372 14.12 20.05 -24.09
N GLN A 373 13.54 21.21 -23.79
CA GLN A 373 14.30 22.46 -23.68
C GLN A 373 14.86 22.76 -22.28
N THR A 374 14.42 22.02 -21.25
CA THR A 374 14.70 22.42 -19.86
C THR A 374 15.24 21.30 -18.98
N SER A 375 15.58 20.12 -19.53
CA SER A 375 16.20 19.05 -18.72
C SER A 375 17.58 19.52 -18.22
N PRO A 376 17.76 19.81 -16.92
CA PRO A 376 19.01 20.36 -16.40
C PRO A 376 20.10 19.29 -16.26
N ALA A 377 19.74 18.01 -16.40
CA ALA A 377 20.49 16.94 -15.77
C ALA A 377 21.49 16.22 -16.69
N ARG A 378 21.21 16.00 -17.98
CA ARG A 378 22.04 15.09 -18.80
C ARG A 378 21.98 15.37 -20.30
N ALA A 379 22.77 16.33 -20.79
CA ALA A 379 22.86 16.63 -22.22
C ALA A 379 23.60 15.57 -23.07
N ASN A 380 24.30 14.59 -22.46
CA ASN A 380 25.28 13.76 -23.16
C ASN A 380 25.14 12.24 -23.00
N ASP A 381 24.17 11.73 -22.24
CA ASP A 381 23.96 10.27 -22.14
C ASP A 381 23.03 9.81 -23.27
N SER A 382 23.40 8.74 -23.99
CA SER A 382 22.52 8.11 -24.96
C SER A 382 21.22 7.71 -24.27
N ILE A 383 20.13 8.40 -24.61
CA ILE A 383 18.82 8.21 -24.01
C ILE A 383 18.34 6.82 -24.43
N LEU A 384 18.54 5.83 -23.56
CA LEU A 384 17.68 4.65 -23.60
C LEU A 384 16.27 5.19 -23.37
N SER A 385 15.45 5.15 -24.42
CA SER A 385 14.07 5.61 -24.34
C SER A 385 13.35 4.74 -23.33
N ASP A 386 12.82 5.35 -22.27
CA ASP A 386 11.97 4.62 -21.34
C ASP A 386 10.61 4.32 -21.99
N PRO A 387 9.83 3.35 -21.48
CA PRO A 387 8.63 2.86 -22.16
C PRO A 387 7.52 3.92 -22.22
N LEU A 388 7.51 4.90 -21.30
CA LEU A 388 6.57 6.01 -21.38
C LEU A 388 6.98 6.99 -22.48
N THR A 389 8.27 7.29 -22.62
CA THR A 389 8.77 8.14 -23.71
C THR A 389 8.46 7.52 -25.07
N GLU A 390 8.72 6.22 -25.24
CA GLU A 390 8.36 5.49 -26.47
C GLU A 390 6.86 5.56 -26.74
N TYR A 391 6.03 5.31 -25.72
CA TYR A 391 4.58 5.41 -25.86
C TYR A 391 4.13 6.82 -26.29
N PHE A 392 4.61 7.88 -25.65
CA PHE A 392 4.18 9.24 -25.99
C PHE A 392 4.70 9.70 -27.35
N ASP A 393 5.85 9.20 -27.81
CA ASP A 393 6.35 9.42 -29.17
C ASP A 393 5.43 8.76 -30.20
N GLU A 394 5.08 7.49 -30.00
CA GLU A 394 4.14 6.75 -30.85
C GLU A 394 2.77 7.43 -30.95
N GLN A 395 2.32 8.08 -29.87
CA GLN A 395 1.05 8.81 -29.83
C GLN A 395 1.15 10.25 -30.37
N GLY A 396 2.34 10.72 -30.74
CA GLY A 396 2.57 12.10 -31.19
C GLY A 396 2.35 13.16 -30.11
N LEU A 397 2.51 12.79 -28.83
CA LEU A 397 2.20 13.63 -27.68
C LEU A 397 3.43 14.25 -26.99
N LEU A 398 4.66 13.98 -27.45
CA LEU A 398 5.88 14.48 -26.80
C LEU A 398 5.97 16.02 -26.71
N ASN A 399 5.21 16.73 -27.55
CA ASN A 399 5.20 18.20 -27.59
C ASN A 399 4.02 18.83 -26.82
N GLU A 400 3.23 18.04 -26.10
CA GLU A 400 2.17 18.56 -25.24
C GLU A 400 2.73 19.47 -24.13
N PRO A 401 1.97 20.50 -23.69
CA PRO A 401 2.43 21.41 -22.66
C PRO A 401 2.71 20.67 -21.35
N THR A 402 3.78 21.04 -20.64
CA THR A 402 4.13 20.40 -19.37
C THR A 402 3.27 20.87 -18.19
N PHE A 403 2.59 22.02 -18.36
CA PHE A 403 1.90 22.75 -17.30
C PHE A 403 2.81 23.18 -16.13
N LEU A 404 4.13 23.19 -16.35
CA LEU A 404 5.12 23.67 -15.39
C LEU A 404 5.53 25.12 -15.71
N ARG A 405 5.71 25.94 -14.67
CA ARG A 405 6.19 27.32 -14.85
C ARG A 405 7.66 27.32 -15.26
N GLN A 406 7.97 27.91 -16.42
CA GLN A 406 9.34 27.99 -16.94
C GLN A 406 10.25 28.73 -15.96
N ASN A 407 11.48 28.25 -15.78
CA ASN A 407 12.52 28.77 -14.87
C ASN A 407 12.18 28.75 -13.37
N HIS A 408 10.98 28.33 -12.97
CA HIS A 408 10.59 28.23 -11.55
C HIS A 408 11.39 27.17 -10.80
N TYR A 409 11.83 26.14 -11.52
CA TYR A 409 12.54 24.97 -10.98
C TYR A 409 14.06 25.08 -11.11
N LEU A 410 14.61 26.30 -11.07
CA LEU A 410 16.06 26.54 -11.06
C LEU A 410 16.46 27.21 -9.73
N PRO A 411 17.28 26.57 -8.88
CA PRO A 411 17.87 25.24 -9.04
C PRO A 411 16.83 24.10 -9.00
N LEU A 412 17.17 22.95 -9.59
CA LEU A 412 16.26 21.80 -9.68
C LEU A 412 15.85 21.30 -8.30
N PHE A 413 16.76 21.27 -7.34
CA PHE A 413 16.46 20.91 -5.96
C PHE A 413 16.75 22.12 -5.06
N LEU A 414 15.87 22.33 -4.08
CA LEU A 414 16.09 23.31 -3.02
C LEU A 414 17.19 22.80 -2.09
N GLU A 415 17.93 23.72 -1.48
CA GLU A 415 18.89 23.35 -0.44
C GLU A 415 18.16 22.82 0.81
N PRO A 416 18.77 21.93 1.61
CA PRO A 416 18.13 21.38 2.81
C PRO A 416 17.58 22.46 3.77
N SER A 417 18.30 23.59 3.89
CA SER A 417 17.86 24.71 4.73
C SER A 417 16.58 25.39 4.24
N GLU A 418 16.30 25.33 2.94
CA GLU A 418 15.08 25.88 2.35
C GLU A 418 13.93 24.86 2.38
N PHE A 419 14.25 23.58 2.20
CA PHE A 419 13.28 22.49 2.14
C PHE A 419 12.80 22.01 3.52
N GLU A 420 13.65 22.05 4.55
CA GLU A 420 13.33 21.56 5.90
C GLU A 420 13.13 22.68 6.92
N SER A 421 13.03 23.93 6.46
CA SER A 421 12.95 25.10 7.33
C SER A 421 11.80 25.04 8.34
N LEU A 422 12.05 25.45 9.59
CA LEU A 422 10.96 25.66 10.55
C LEU A 422 10.02 26.79 10.13
N ALA A 423 10.50 27.70 9.27
CA ALA A 423 9.76 28.85 8.76
C ALA A 423 8.97 28.55 7.47
N LEU A 424 8.83 27.28 7.08
CA LEU A 424 8.05 26.92 5.91
C LEU A 424 6.60 27.45 5.99
N PRO A 425 6.06 27.99 4.88
CA PRO A 425 4.68 28.42 4.83
C PRO A 425 3.71 27.26 5.07
N HIS A 426 2.64 27.57 5.78
CA HIS A 426 1.51 26.66 5.93
C HIS A 426 0.43 27.00 4.89
N ARG A 427 -0.10 25.97 4.23
CA ARG A 427 -1.30 26.09 3.38
C ARG A 427 -2.43 25.25 3.94
N HIS A 428 -3.65 25.74 3.71
CA HIS A 428 -4.86 25.02 4.07
C HIS A 428 -4.99 23.75 3.23
N ILE A 429 -5.49 22.70 3.86
CA ILE A 429 -5.92 21.49 3.17
C ILE A 429 -7.42 21.56 2.98
N TYR A 430 -7.84 21.38 1.73
CA TYR A 430 -9.21 21.30 1.33
C TYR A 430 -9.65 19.85 1.26
N THR A 431 -10.91 19.59 1.61
CA THR A 431 -11.50 18.26 1.51
C THR A 431 -12.62 18.24 0.49
N TYR A 432 -12.56 17.29 -0.43
CA TYR A 432 -13.56 17.09 -1.48
C TYR A 432 -14.33 15.80 -1.21
N ARG A 433 -15.64 15.84 -1.41
CA ARG A 433 -16.49 14.66 -1.30
C ARG A 433 -16.90 14.19 -2.69
N HIS A 434 -16.25 13.12 -3.14
CA HIS A 434 -16.67 12.34 -4.31
C HIS A 434 -17.22 11.00 -3.83
N VAL A 435 -16.89 9.90 -4.52
CA VAL A 435 -17.15 8.52 -4.03
C VAL A 435 -16.47 8.29 -2.67
N LYS A 436 -15.29 8.88 -2.49
CA LYS A 436 -14.55 8.96 -1.23
C LYS A 436 -14.17 10.41 -0.91
N GLN A 437 -13.82 10.67 0.34
CA GLN A 437 -13.25 11.95 0.73
C GLN A 437 -11.80 12.02 0.25
N ILE A 438 -11.40 13.17 -0.29
CA ILE A 438 -10.08 13.44 -0.87
C ILE A 438 -9.52 14.71 -0.23
N TRP A 439 -8.21 14.76 0.01
CA TRP A 439 -7.49 15.91 0.59
C TRP A 439 -6.55 16.51 -0.44
N SER A 440 -6.44 17.84 -0.50
CA SER A 440 -5.44 18.52 -1.33
C SER A 440 -5.13 19.92 -0.82
N ILE A 441 -3.93 20.42 -1.11
CA ILE A 441 -3.56 21.84 -0.95
C ILE A 441 -4.15 22.74 -2.05
N ILE A 442 -4.61 22.15 -3.14
CA ILE A 442 -5.17 22.87 -4.29
C ILE A 442 -6.66 23.08 -4.02
N LEU A 443 -7.11 24.34 -4.02
CA LEU A 443 -8.53 24.68 -3.97
C LEU A 443 -9.18 24.30 -5.30
N ALA A 444 -10.28 23.58 -5.23
CA ALA A 444 -10.98 23.09 -6.39
C ALA A 444 -12.25 23.92 -6.65
N ALA A 445 -12.57 24.10 -7.94
CA ALA A 445 -13.66 24.97 -8.39
C ALA A 445 -15.04 24.37 -8.09
#